data_AF-A0A350M150-F1
#
_entry.id   AF-A0A350M150-F1
#
_cell.length_a   1.000
_cell.length_b   1.000
_cell.length_c   1.000
_cell.angle_alpha   90.00
_cell.angle_beta   90.00
_cell.angle_gamma   90.00
#
_symmetry.space_group_name_H-M   'P 1'
#
loop_
_entity.id
_entity.type
_entity.pdbx_description
1 polymer ?
#
loop_
_entity_poly.entity_id
_entity_poly.type
_entity_poly.pdbx_seq_one_letter_code
_entity_poly.pdbx_strand_id
1 'polypeptide(L)'
;MIGFMIKPITFWMNYQQIKSDMSDVFIFIGVWIDTIVCWVMSSKEIKENKYYSPQHRGGIEYQIGITHKNISEFDIYIVEPHELGKMITKKGKRR
;
A
#
# COMPACT_ATOMS: atom_id res chain seq x y z
N MET A 1 -3.90 -6.73 41.21
CA MET A 1 -3.65 -6.00 39.95
C MET A 1 -3.17 -7.00 38.91
N ILE A 2 -4.06 -7.46 38.03
CA ILE A 2 -3.67 -8.26 36.86
C ILE A 2 -3.49 -7.24 35.74
N GLY A 3 -2.23 -6.95 35.40
CA GLY A 3 -1.90 -6.08 34.29
C GLY A 3 -2.25 -6.76 32.98
N PHE A 4 -3.41 -6.42 32.41
CA PHE A 4 -3.68 -6.69 31.00
C PHE A 4 -2.72 -5.84 30.17
N MET A 5 -1.60 -6.45 29.77
CA MET A 5 -0.78 -5.91 28.68
C MET A 5 -1.59 -6.09 27.39
N ILE A 6 -2.37 -5.06 27.04
CA ILE A 6 -3.03 -5.00 25.75
C ILE A 6 -1.90 -4.96 24.72
N LYS A 7 -1.65 -6.09 24.04
CA LYS A 7 -0.77 -6.09 22.86
C LYS A 7 -1.35 -5.04 21.91
N PRO A 8 -0.57 -4.03 21.48
CA PRO A 8 -1.05 -3.10 20.48
C PRO A 8 -1.50 -3.91 19.27
N ILE A 9 -2.74 -3.70 18.85
CA ILE A 9 -3.31 -4.35 17.67
C ILE A 9 -2.36 -4.04 16.53
N THR A 10 -1.65 -5.08 16.12
CA THR A 10 -0.57 -4.96 15.17
C THR A 10 -1.20 -4.82 13.79
N PHE A 11 -1.12 -3.63 13.20
CA PHE A 11 -1.62 -3.41 11.85
C PHE A 11 -0.92 -4.38 10.90
N TRP A 12 -1.73 -5.13 10.15
CA TRP A 12 -1.26 -6.01 9.09
C TRP A 12 -2.26 -5.97 7.93
N MET A 13 -1.79 -5.47 6.80
CA MET A 13 -2.52 -5.41 5.53
C MET A 13 -1.64 -6.01 4.43
N ASN A 14 -2.01 -7.19 3.96
CA ASN A 14 -1.39 -7.80 2.79
C ASN A 14 -2.32 -7.62 1.59
N TYR A 15 -1.88 -6.88 0.57
CA TYR A 15 -2.55 -6.90 -0.72
C TYR A 15 -2.04 -8.10 -1.51
N GLN A 16 -2.91 -9.10 -1.69
CA GLN A 16 -2.64 -10.29 -2.47
C GLN A 16 -2.98 -10.07 -3.95
N GLN A 17 -2.32 -10.82 -4.82
CA GLN A 17 -2.57 -10.85 -6.27
C GLN A 17 -2.52 -9.48 -6.97
N ILE A 18 -1.52 -8.65 -6.64
CA ILE A 18 -1.25 -7.40 -7.35
C ILE A 18 -0.84 -7.70 -8.80
N LYS A 19 -1.66 -7.24 -9.74
CA LYS A 19 -1.40 -7.33 -11.18
C LYS A 19 -0.75 -6.04 -11.69
N SER A 20 0.52 -5.82 -11.35
CA SER A 20 1.25 -4.57 -11.63
C SER A 20 1.41 -4.24 -13.13
N ASP A 21 1.25 -5.22 -14.02
CA ASP A 21 1.24 -5.03 -15.47
C ASP A 21 -0.13 -4.61 -16.03
N MET A 22 -1.20 -4.70 -15.24
CA MET A 22 -2.58 -4.48 -15.68
C MET A 22 -3.15 -3.13 -15.24
N SER A 23 -2.42 -2.36 -14.45
CA SER A 23 -2.87 -1.07 -13.91
C SER A 23 -1.72 -0.08 -13.90
N ASP A 24 -1.98 1.15 -14.34
CA ASP A 24 -0.96 2.22 -14.36
C ASP A 24 -0.78 2.87 -12.98
N VAL A 25 -1.82 2.86 -12.14
CA VAL A 25 -1.86 3.47 -10.81
C VAL A 25 -2.56 2.54 -9.82
N PHE A 26 -2.05 2.50 -8.59
CA PHE A 26 -2.60 1.79 -7.45
C PHE A 26 -2.93 2.79 -6.35
N ILE A 27 -4.13 2.68 -5.80
CA ILE A 27 -4.58 3.48 -4.66
C ILE A 27 -4.82 2.51 -3.51
N PHE A 28 -4.03 2.63 -2.46
CA PHE A 28 -4.25 1.91 -1.21
C PHE A 28 -4.98 2.84 -0.26
N ILE A 29 -6.05 2.35 0.35
CA ILE A 29 -6.90 3.13 1.25
C ILE A 29 -6.90 2.41 2.59
N GLY A 30 -6.40 3.08 3.61
CA GLY A 30 -6.48 2.66 5.00
C GLY A 30 -7.57 3.46 5.69
N VAL A 31 -8.48 2.78 6.37
CA VAL A 31 -9.62 3.39 7.05
C VAL A 31 -9.53 3.07 8.55
N TRP A 32 -9.46 4.12 9.35
CA TRP A 32 -9.56 4.09 10.81
C TRP A 32 -10.85 4.79 11.25
N ILE A 33 -11.17 4.71 12.54
CA ILE A 33 -12.38 5.33 13.10
C ILE A 33 -12.42 6.85 12.92
N ASP A 34 -11.24 7.48 12.86
CA ASP A 34 -11.02 8.92 12.90
C ASP A 34 -10.31 9.45 11.64
N THR A 35 -9.79 8.57 10.78
CA THR A 35 -9.01 9.00 9.61
C THR A 35 -9.10 8.04 8.43
N ILE A 36 -8.98 8.59 7.22
CA ILE A 36 -8.79 7.85 5.97
C ILE A 36 -7.46 8.29 5.38
N VAL A 37 -6.58 7.34 5.15
CA VAL A 37 -5.26 7.59 4.54
C VAL A 37 -5.22 6.95 3.17
N CYS A 38 -4.88 7.74 2.16
CA CYS A 38 -4.77 7.29 0.78
C CYS A 38 -3.29 7.30 0.36
N TRP A 39 -2.77 6.16 -0.07
CA TRP A 39 -1.46 6.06 -0.72
C TRP A 39 -1.65 5.86 -2.22
N VAL A 40 -0.97 6.67 -3.04
CA VAL A 40 -1.05 6.57 -4.51
C VAL A 40 0.33 6.25 -5.08
N MET A 41 0.41 5.13 -5.79
CA MET A 41 1.64 4.65 -6.44
C MET A 41 1.40 4.36 -7.91
N SER A 42 2.40 4.58 -8.74
CA SER A 42 2.45 4.10 -10.12
C SER A 42 2.79 2.61 -10.17
N SER A 43 2.49 1.96 -11.29
CA SER A 43 2.90 0.58 -11.56
C SER A 43 4.41 0.37 -11.41
N LYS A 44 5.21 1.35 -11.82
CA LYS A 44 6.66 1.36 -11.66
C LYS A 44 7.06 1.37 -10.19
N GLU A 45 6.49 2.27 -9.39
CA GLU A 45 6.77 2.36 -7.95
C GLU A 45 6.36 1.08 -7.22
N ILE A 46 5.26 0.43 -7.62
CA ILE A 46 4.88 -0.90 -7.10
C ILE A 46 5.95 -1.94 -7.40
N LYS A 47 6.39 -2.04 -8.67
CA LYS A 47 7.39 -3.05 -9.10
C LYS A 47 8.77 -2.83 -8.49
N GLU A 48 9.14 -1.58 -8.24
CA GLU A 48 10.42 -1.19 -7.62
C GLU A 48 10.38 -1.20 -6.09
N ASN A 49 9.20 -1.39 -5.48
CA ASN A 49 9.07 -1.41 -4.03
C ASN A 49 9.74 -2.65 -3.42
N LYS A 50 10.58 -2.48 -2.39
CA LYS A 50 11.28 -3.59 -1.72
C LYS A 50 10.36 -4.64 -1.07
N TYR A 51 9.09 -4.29 -0.80
CA TYR A 51 8.10 -5.21 -0.25
C TYR A 51 7.28 -5.92 -1.33
N TYR A 52 7.50 -5.60 -2.60
CA TYR A 52 6.92 -6.29 -3.74
C TYR A 52 7.58 -7.66 -3.90
N SER A 53 6.80 -8.73 -3.81
CA SER A 53 7.33 -10.10 -3.82
C SER A 53 6.34 -11.07 -4.47
N PRO A 54 6.80 -12.20 -5.03
CA PRO A 54 5.91 -13.27 -5.49
C PRO A 54 5.08 -13.84 -4.32
N GLN A 55 3.78 -14.10 -4.56
CA GLN A 55 2.87 -14.67 -3.55
C GLN A 55 3.08 -16.19 -3.36
N HIS A 56 3.41 -16.92 -4.44
CA HIS A 56 3.70 -18.36 -4.43
C HIS A 56 5.14 -18.62 -4.89
N ARG A 57 5.79 -19.69 -4.39
CA ARG A 57 7.08 -20.17 -4.91
C ARG A 57 6.91 -20.61 -6.38
N GLY A 58 7.17 -19.69 -7.31
CA GLY A 58 7.13 -19.93 -8.76
C GLY A 58 5.91 -19.36 -9.50
N GLY A 59 5.08 -18.53 -8.87
CA GLY A 59 3.91 -17.91 -9.53
C GLY A 59 4.22 -16.54 -10.18
N ILE A 60 3.38 -16.14 -11.14
CA ILE A 60 3.38 -14.80 -11.78
C ILE A 60 2.61 -13.77 -10.91
N GLU A 61 1.98 -14.22 -9.83
CA GLU A 61 1.19 -13.37 -8.94
C GLU A 61 2.07 -12.76 -7.84
N TYR A 62 2.00 -11.43 -7.71
CA TYR A 62 2.77 -10.67 -6.75
C TYR A 62 1.89 -10.14 -5.61
N GLN A 63 2.54 -9.77 -4.52
CA GLN A 63 1.93 -9.17 -3.34
C GLN A 63 2.78 -8.02 -2.82
N ILE A 64 2.18 -7.17 -1.99
CA ILE A 64 2.91 -6.19 -1.17
C ILE A 64 2.43 -6.31 0.28
N GLY A 65 3.37 -6.56 1.18
CA GLY A 65 3.10 -6.71 2.60
C GLY A 65 3.28 -5.40 3.35
N ILE A 66 2.20 -4.85 3.89
CA ILE A 66 2.23 -3.66 4.74
C ILE A 66 1.88 -4.06 6.17
N THR A 67 2.72 -3.66 7.10
CA THR A 67 2.64 -3.98 8.52
C THR A 67 2.89 -2.72 9.34
N HIS A 68 2.55 -2.75 10.62
CA HIS A 68 2.94 -1.70 11.57
C HIS A 68 4.45 -1.36 11.58
N LYS A 69 5.33 -2.27 11.13
CA LYS A 69 6.78 -2.04 11.13
C LYS A 69 7.28 -1.23 9.93
N ASN A 70 6.54 -1.25 8.82
CA ASN A 70 6.97 -0.62 7.56
C ASN A 70 5.96 0.36 6.97
N ILE A 71 4.75 0.50 7.55
CA ILE A 71 3.72 1.40 7.00
C ILE A 71 4.21 2.85 6.87
N SER A 72 5.04 3.33 7.81
CA SER A 72 5.61 4.68 7.75
C SER A 72 6.55 4.89 6.54
N GLU A 73 7.10 3.81 5.98
CA GLU A 73 7.90 3.92 4.75
C GLU A 73 7.04 4.20 3.51
N PHE A 74 5.73 3.96 3.61
CA PHE A 74 4.78 4.31 2.55
C PHE A 74 4.30 5.76 2.65
N ASP A 75 4.65 6.51 3.70
CA ASP A 75 4.18 7.89 3.90
C ASP A 75 4.53 8.83 2.74
N ILE A 76 5.61 8.53 2.01
CA ILE A 76 6.01 9.23 0.79
C ILE A 76 4.97 9.16 -0.34
N TYR A 77 4.02 8.24 -0.25
CA TYR A 77 2.95 8.03 -1.21
C TYR A 77 1.60 8.60 -0.74
N ILE A 78 1.53 9.19 0.46
CA ILE A 78 0.29 9.76 0.99
C ILE A 78 -0.17 10.92 0.10
N VAL A 79 -1.47 10.93 -0.18
CA VAL A 79 -2.12 11.98 -0.96
C VAL A 79 -3.36 12.46 -0.23
N GLU A 80 -3.47 13.77 -0.06
CA GLU A 80 -4.66 14.41 0.45
C GLU A 80 -5.87 14.13 -0.46
N PRO A 81 -7.08 13.87 0.09
CA PRO A 81 -8.25 13.48 -0.71
C PRO A 81 -8.56 14.41 -1.88
N HIS A 82 -8.39 15.72 -1.72
CA HIS A 82 -8.65 16.71 -2.77
C HIS A 82 -7.61 16.70 -3.91
N GLU A 83 -6.42 16.15 -3.69
CA GLU A 83 -5.35 16.04 -4.70
C GLU A 83 -5.36 14.69 -5.44
N LEU A 84 -6.21 13.73 -5.05
CA LEU A 84 -6.21 12.37 -5.60
C LEU A 84 -6.31 12.36 -7.13
N GLY A 85 -7.29 13.05 -7.72
CA GLY A 85 -7.48 13.06 -9.17
C GLY A 85 -6.25 13.57 -9.94
N LYS A 86 -5.62 14.64 -9.42
CA LYS A 86 -4.39 15.20 -9.98
C LYS A 86 -3.23 14.24 -9.84
N MET A 87 -3.08 13.58 -8.69
CA MET A 87 -1.99 12.62 -8.47
C MET A 87 -2.13 11.36 -9.32
N ILE A 88 -3.35 10.83 -9.46
CA ILE A 88 -3.64 9.69 -10.34
C ILE A 88 -3.27 10.04 -11.78
N THR A 89 -3.70 11.20 -12.27
CA THR A 89 -3.36 11.66 -13.63
C THR A 89 -1.85 11.85 -13.79
N LYS A 90 -1.15 12.36 -12.78
CA LYS A 90 0.30 12.54 -12.80
C LYS A 90 1.05 11.20 -12.86
N LYS A 91 0.67 10.23 -12.03
CA LYS A 91 1.32 8.91 -11.92
C LYS A 91 0.93 7.94 -13.03
N GLY A 92 -0.26 8.10 -13.62
CA GLY A 92 -0.78 7.25 -14.70
C GLY A 92 -0.33 7.63 -16.10
N LYS A 93 0.43 8.74 -16.26
CA LYS A 93 1.01 9.09 -17.58
C LYS A 93 2.02 8.04 -18.00
N ARG A 94 1.67 7.24 -19.00
CA ARG A 94 2.61 6.38 -19.73
C ARG A 94 3.67 7.27 -20.38
N ARG A 95 4.95 7.00 -20.09
CA ARG A 95 6.07 7.54 -20.88
C ARG A 95 6.15 6.80 -22.21
#